data_AF-B0RVW4-F1
#
_entry.id   AF-B0RVW4-F1
#
_cell.length_a   1.000
_cell.length_b   1.000
_cell.length_c   1.000
_cell.angle_alpha   90.00
_cell.angle_beta   90.00
_cell.angle_gamma   90.00
#
_symmetry.space_group_name_H-M   'P 1'
#
loop_
_entity.id
_entity.type
_entity.pdbx_description
1 polymer ?
#
loop_
_entity_poly.entity_id
_entity_poly.type
_entity_poly.pdbx_seq_one_letter_code
_entity_poly.pdbx_strand_id
1 'polypeptide(L)'
;MARLAESSVVIAFRDWQWLNRQAEEVSPDVMVVLEGNPESQLGDLEVSFDDRLFLFEVKSTANTISEEWSKRNSNNEPKPKKLFQRMCRLLNSAGRYASAAERASNPHNLDKALENINRSLLCHHFLYWDQTPGYFAMEPYLFAIRRTHGLERPDLKSLNIGCKFIEQGKLILEENCLGLTKPSITTINDDAILFEEIKTYVPDMIKAKAVRLISGLNLNSGKDPDWQYLGLKVDDFQSYVNTVCSDLNYTTNCIVLSSSGKLFAHVVNTKDLKVLARAISVKFDDSSKPIPKGKKQKLRIANRRGDSLKNSKKPAPAKFST
;
A
#
# COMPACT_ATOMS: atom_id res chain seq x y z
N MET A 1 1.13 18.09 -7.04
CA MET A 1 0.51 17.53 -8.26
C MET A 1 1.37 16.38 -8.69
N ALA A 2 0.85 15.15 -8.62
CA ALA A 2 1.46 14.00 -9.28
C ALA A 2 1.63 14.32 -10.77
N ARG A 3 2.68 13.81 -11.41
CA ARG A 3 2.84 13.99 -12.86
C ARG A 3 1.66 13.31 -13.56
N LEU A 4 1.22 13.85 -14.69
CA LEU A 4 0.10 13.29 -15.47
C LEU A 4 0.27 11.78 -15.71
N ALA A 5 1.50 11.34 -15.99
CA ALA A 5 1.83 9.93 -16.19
C ALA A 5 1.62 9.06 -14.93
N GLU A 6 2.01 9.54 -13.75
CA GLU A 6 1.78 8.82 -12.49
C GLU A 6 0.28 8.75 -12.18
N SER A 7 -0.45 9.85 -12.42
CA SER A 7 -1.90 9.89 -12.27
C SER A 7 -2.61 8.90 -13.21
N SER A 8 -2.09 8.71 -14.43
CA SER A 8 -2.60 7.71 -15.37
C SER A 8 -2.38 6.28 -14.85
N VAL A 9 -1.24 5.99 -14.21
CA VAL A 9 -1.00 4.68 -13.58
C VAL A 9 -2.00 4.42 -12.46
N VAL A 10 -2.26 5.42 -11.60
CA VAL A 10 -3.28 5.34 -10.54
C VAL A 10 -4.66 5.01 -11.12
N ILE A 11 -5.10 5.76 -12.14
CA ILE A 11 -6.42 5.58 -12.76
C ILE A 11 -6.53 4.21 -13.42
N ALA A 12 -5.51 3.81 -14.20
CA ALA A 12 -5.51 2.52 -14.88
C ALA A 12 -5.52 1.35 -13.87
N PHE A 13 -4.80 1.48 -12.76
CA PHE A 13 -4.76 0.45 -11.72
C PHE A 13 -6.10 0.31 -11.00
N ARG A 14 -6.77 1.43 -10.69
CA ARG A 14 -8.15 1.45 -10.17
C ARG A 14 -9.10 0.73 -11.13
N ASP A 15 -9.02 1.05 -12.42
CA ASP A 15 -9.92 0.47 -13.43
C ASP A 15 -9.66 -1.03 -13.60
N TRP A 16 -8.38 -1.45 -13.57
CA TRP A 16 -8.02 -2.88 -13.52
C TRP A 16 -8.64 -3.58 -12.31
N GLN A 17 -8.55 -3.00 -11.11
CA GLN A 17 -9.14 -3.60 -9.90
C GLN A 17 -10.67 -3.71 -10.03
N TRP A 18 -11.33 -2.65 -10.51
CA TRP A 18 -12.77 -2.63 -10.71
C TRP A 18 -13.23 -3.71 -11.68
N LEU A 19 -12.62 -3.79 -12.86
CA LEU A 19 -12.97 -4.77 -13.89
C LEU A 19 -12.77 -6.20 -13.41
N ASN A 20 -11.66 -6.48 -12.72
CA ASN A 20 -11.38 -7.81 -12.19
C ASN A 20 -12.35 -8.22 -11.08
N ARG A 21 -12.73 -7.30 -10.20
CA ARG A 21 -13.68 -7.56 -9.12
C ARG A 21 -15.10 -7.76 -9.65
N GLN A 22 -15.49 -6.95 -10.63
CA GLN A 22 -16.77 -7.12 -11.32
C GLN A 22 -16.85 -8.48 -12.05
N ALA A 23 -15.78 -8.93 -12.69
CA ALA A 23 -15.73 -10.24 -13.36
C ALA A 23 -15.89 -11.42 -12.39
N GLU A 24 -15.57 -11.21 -11.12
CA GLU A 24 -15.72 -12.18 -10.04
C GLU A 24 -17.01 -12.02 -9.24
N GLU A 25 -17.89 -11.11 -9.66
CA GLU A 25 -19.14 -10.79 -8.96
C GLU A 25 -18.92 -10.35 -7.50
N VAL A 26 -17.73 -9.82 -7.18
CA VAL A 26 -17.40 -9.26 -5.88
C VAL A 26 -17.29 -7.74 -5.95
N SER A 27 -17.54 -7.06 -4.83
CA SER A 27 -17.33 -5.61 -4.81
C SER A 27 -15.84 -5.28 -4.85
N PRO A 28 -15.46 -4.19 -5.53
CA PRO A 28 -14.08 -3.75 -5.54
C PRO A 28 -13.58 -3.36 -4.15
N ASP A 29 -12.30 -3.64 -3.90
CA ASP A 29 -11.67 -3.31 -2.64
C ASP A 29 -11.46 -1.79 -2.49
N VAL A 30 -11.01 -1.41 -1.29
CA VAL A 30 -10.68 -0.02 -0.96
C VAL A 30 -9.38 0.37 -1.65
N MET A 31 -9.41 1.54 -2.28
CA MET A 31 -8.26 2.25 -2.79
C MET A 31 -8.34 3.71 -2.34
N VAL A 32 -7.31 4.17 -1.65
CA VAL A 32 -7.20 5.53 -1.10
C VAL A 32 -5.99 6.20 -1.72
N VAL A 33 -6.19 7.36 -2.35
CA VAL A 33 -5.10 8.23 -2.79
C VAL A 33 -4.64 9.06 -1.60
N LEU A 34 -3.34 9.01 -1.30
CA LEU A 34 -2.71 9.75 -0.23
C LEU A 34 -2.17 11.07 -0.80
N GLU A 35 -2.41 12.17 -0.08
CA GLU A 35 -1.94 13.51 -0.50
C GLU A 35 -1.26 14.24 0.65
N GLY A 36 -0.20 15.00 0.34
CA GLY A 36 0.43 15.91 1.29
C GLY A 36 1.38 15.21 2.28
N ASN A 37 1.13 15.36 3.59
CA ASN A 37 2.01 14.74 4.60
C ASN A 37 1.98 13.21 4.59
N PRO A 38 0.81 12.53 4.56
CA PRO A 38 0.73 11.08 4.38
C PRO A 38 1.52 10.62 3.16
N GLU A 39 1.31 11.26 2.00
CA GLU A 39 1.99 10.93 0.74
C GLU A 39 3.52 10.91 0.91
N SER A 40 4.07 11.94 1.55
CA SER A 40 5.53 12.05 1.75
C SER A 40 6.13 10.97 2.66
N GLN A 41 5.30 10.29 3.45
CA GLN A 41 5.69 9.33 4.48
C GLN A 41 5.33 7.89 4.13
N LEU A 42 4.23 7.67 3.41
CA LEU A 42 3.61 6.36 3.23
C LEU A 42 3.48 5.94 1.75
N GLY A 43 3.78 6.83 0.79
CA GLY A 43 3.55 6.58 -0.63
C GLY A 43 2.24 7.21 -1.12
N ASP A 44 1.89 6.98 -2.37
CA ASP A 44 0.78 7.66 -3.05
C ASP A 44 -0.57 6.94 -2.88
N LEU A 45 -0.58 5.63 -2.62
CA LEU A 45 -1.80 4.83 -2.49
C LEU A 45 -1.79 3.94 -1.25
N GLU A 46 -2.96 3.77 -0.65
CA GLU A 46 -3.30 2.64 0.21
C GLU A 46 -4.36 1.79 -0.49
N VAL A 47 -4.13 0.47 -0.56
CA VAL A 47 -4.99 -0.44 -1.32
C VAL A 47 -5.22 -1.71 -0.52
N SER A 48 -6.43 -2.25 -0.59
CA SER A 48 -6.76 -3.56 -0.04
C SER A 48 -6.92 -4.61 -1.14
N PHE A 49 -6.52 -5.84 -0.83
CA PHE A 49 -6.76 -7.04 -1.64
C PHE A 49 -7.14 -8.19 -0.71
N ASP A 50 -8.39 -8.66 -0.79
CA ASP A 50 -8.87 -9.87 -0.08
C ASP A 50 -8.57 -9.90 1.44
N ASP A 51 -8.67 -8.75 2.12
CA ASP A 51 -8.34 -8.50 3.56
C ASP A 51 -6.92 -7.99 3.87
N ARG A 52 -6.05 -7.90 2.87
CA ARG A 52 -4.66 -7.47 3.04
C ARG A 52 -4.43 -6.07 2.52
N LEU A 53 -3.68 -5.28 3.28
CA LEU A 53 -3.42 -3.88 2.99
C LEU A 53 -2.00 -3.69 2.43
N PHE A 54 -1.91 -2.75 1.49
CA PHE A 54 -0.72 -2.36 0.77
C PHE A 54 -0.58 -0.84 0.77
N LEU A 55 0.66 -0.37 0.77
CA LEU A 55 1.06 0.98 0.45
C LEU A 55 1.83 0.95 -0.86
N PHE A 56 1.46 1.82 -1.80
CA PHE A 56 2.17 1.96 -3.07
C PHE A 56 2.73 3.37 -3.24
N GLU A 57 4.02 3.46 -3.54
CA GLU A 57 4.60 4.61 -4.20
C GLU A 57 4.46 4.41 -5.72
N VAL A 58 3.69 5.28 -6.37
CA VAL A 58 3.34 5.15 -7.78
C VAL A 58 4.34 5.89 -8.64
N LYS A 59 4.89 5.20 -9.63
CA LYS A 59 5.82 5.75 -10.61
C LYS A 59 5.31 5.52 -12.01
N SER A 60 5.70 6.39 -12.93
CA SER A 60 5.36 6.22 -14.35
C SER A 60 6.03 4.96 -14.93
N THR A 61 7.29 4.74 -14.57
CA THR A 61 8.13 3.62 -15.00
C THR A 61 9.17 3.29 -13.92
N ALA A 62 9.83 2.14 -14.03
CA ALA A 62 10.94 1.76 -13.15
C ALA A 62 12.07 2.80 -13.09
N ASN A 63 12.33 3.52 -14.18
CA ASN A 63 13.41 4.52 -14.24
C ASN A 63 13.13 5.75 -13.35
N THR A 64 11.85 6.05 -13.12
CA THR A 64 11.42 7.19 -12.29
C THR A 64 11.41 6.88 -10.79
N ILE A 65 11.73 5.65 -10.37
CA ILE A 65 11.93 5.30 -8.96
C ILE A 65 13.02 6.17 -8.32
N SER A 66 14.05 6.54 -9.07
CA SER A 66 15.15 7.39 -8.59
C SER A 66 14.76 8.79 -8.11
N GLU A 67 13.55 9.24 -8.44
CA GLU A 67 12.98 10.51 -7.96
C GLU A 67 12.74 10.54 -6.44
N GLU A 68 12.76 9.38 -5.78
CA GLU A 68 12.63 9.28 -4.34
C GLU A 68 13.80 9.90 -3.58
N TRP A 69 15.00 9.91 -4.18
CA TRP A 69 16.20 10.48 -3.57
C TRP A 69 16.87 11.58 -4.39
N SER A 70 16.49 11.77 -5.65
CA SER A 70 17.10 12.80 -6.52
C SER A 70 16.42 14.16 -6.48
N LYS A 71 15.29 14.32 -5.76
CA LYS A 71 14.62 15.61 -5.59
C LYS A 71 15.54 16.64 -4.93
N ARG A 72 15.49 17.89 -5.41
CA ARG A 72 16.22 19.04 -4.87
C ARG A 72 15.26 20.14 -4.42
N ASN A 73 15.66 20.93 -3.43
CA ASN A 73 14.91 22.11 -2.98
C ASN A 73 15.21 23.33 -3.86
N SER A 74 14.61 24.49 -3.54
CA SER A 74 14.84 25.76 -4.24
C SER A 74 16.29 26.24 -4.22
N ASN A 75 17.07 25.77 -3.25
CA ASN A 75 18.49 26.10 -3.08
C ASN A 75 19.40 25.07 -3.77
N ASN A 76 18.83 24.18 -4.59
CA ASN A 76 19.53 23.08 -5.25
C ASN A 76 20.15 22.06 -4.27
N GLU A 77 19.72 22.03 -3.01
CA GLU A 77 20.17 21.05 -2.03
C GLU A 77 19.34 19.76 -2.14
N PRO A 78 19.95 18.56 -1.93
CA PRO A 78 19.21 17.31 -1.93
C PRO A 78 18.07 17.31 -0.90
N LYS A 79 16.88 16.90 -1.33
CA LYS A 79 15.68 16.78 -0.51
C LYS A 79 15.00 15.43 -0.81
N PRO A 80 15.61 14.30 -0.39
CA PRO A 80 15.01 12.99 -0.56
C PRO A 80 13.66 12.90 0.15
N LYS A 81 12.73 12.09 -0.37
CA LYS A 81 11.43 11.84 0.27
C LYS A 81 11.64 11.34 1.71
N LYS A 82 10.71 11.70 2.62
CA LYS A 82 10.81 11.29 4.03
C LYS A 82 10.73 9.78 4.19
N LEU A 83 9.89 9.13 3.39
CA LEU A 83 9.80 7.68 3.30
C LEU A 83 11.16 7.03 2.99
N PHE A 84 11.84 7.46 1.92
CA PHE A 84 13.19 6.96 1.58
C PHE A 84 14.17 7.08 2.76
N GLN A 85 14.21 8.25 3.40
CA GLN A 85 15.06 8.47 4.58
C GLN A 85 14.68 7.52 5.74
N ARG A 86 13.38 7.29 5.97
CA ARG A 86 12.87 6.41 7.02
C ARG A 86 13.29 4.97 6.78
N MET A 87 13.17 4.50 5.54
CA MET A 87 13.58 3.15 5.15
C MET A 87 15.08 2.95 5.30
N CYS A 88 15.90 3.92 4.90
CA CYS A 88 17.35 3.86 5.13
C CYS A 88 17.70 3.81 6.63
N ARG A 89 17.02 4.60 7.47
CA ARG A 89 17.22 4.57 8.93
C ARG A 89 16.81 3.23 9.53
N LEU A 90 15.75 2.61 9.01
CA LEU A 90 15.26 1.31 9.45
C LEU A 90 16.29 0.21 9.15
N LEU A 91 16.81 0.16 7.91
CA LEU A 91 17.89 -0.77 7.53
C LEU A 91 19.17 -0.53 8.37
N ASN A 92 19.57 0.73 8.54
CA ASN A 92 20.73 1.06 9.36
C ASN A 92 20.54 0.67 10.84
N SER A 93 19.31 0.76 11.37
CA SER A 93 19.01 0.34 12.74
C SER A 93 19.07 -1.18 12.88
N ALA A 94 18.51 -1.93 11.93
CA ALA A 94 18.63 -3.39 11.91
C ALA A 94 20.11 -3.82 11.85
N GLY A 95 20.91 -3.19 10.97
CA GLY A 95 22.35 -3.44 10.90
C GLY A 95 23.09 -3.11 12.20
N ARG A 96 22.69 -2.06 12.92
CA ARG A 96 23.24 -1.73 14.25
C ARG A 96 22.94 -2.84 15.25
N TYR A 97 21.68 -3.24 15.37
CA TYR A 97 21.26 -4.25 16.35
C TYR A 97 21.76 -5.66 16.03
N ALA A 98 22.11 -5.92 14.77
CA ALA A 98 22.76 -7.16 14.37
C ALA A 98 24.25 -7.24 14.80
N SER A 99 24.87 -6.11 15.18
CA SER A 99 26.24 -6.14 15.69
C SER A 99 26.33 -6.90 17.01
N ALA A 100 27.40 -7.67 17.21
CA ALA A 100 27.55 -8.57 18.36
C ALA A 100 27.34 -7.87 19.72
N ALA A 101 27.87 -6.65 19.87
CA ALA A 101 27.75 -5.87 21.10
C ALA A 101 26.30 -5.44 21.40
N GLU A 102 25.57 -4.99 20.38
CA GLU A 102 24.17 -4.55 20.54
C GLU A 102 23.23 -5.75 20.68
N ARG A 103 23.47 -6.83 19.95
CA ARG A 103 22.67 -8.06 20.02
C ARG A 103 22.68 -8.69 21.41
N ALA A 104 23.85 -8.72 22.06
CA ALA A 104 23.98 -9.24 23.43
C ALA A 104 23.24 -8.36 24.45
N SER A 105 23.21 -7.05 24.21
CA SER A 105 22.65 -6.08 25.16
C SER A 105 21.14 -5.89 24.99
N ASN A 106 20.63 -5.96 23.76
CA ASN A 106 19.25 -5.62 23.41
C ASN A 106 18.67 -6.52 22.30
N PRO A 107 18.51 -7.84 22.52
CA PRO A 107 18.04 -8.77 21.48
C PRO A 107 16.66 -8.39 20.91
N HIS A 108 15.74 -7.91 21.75
CA HIS A 108 14.40 -7.49 21.33
C HIS A 108 14.40 -6.33 20.31
N ASN A 109 15.43 -5.46 20.32
CA ASN A 109 15.53 -4.38 19.35
C ASN A 109 15.85 -4.89 17.94
N LEU A 110 16.62 -5.98 17.85
CA LEU A 110 16.87 -6.64 16.58
C LEU A 110 15.58 -7.25 16.05
N ASP A 111 14.86 -8.02 16.86
CA ASP A 111 13.60 -8.67 16.46
C ASP A 111 12.59 -7.64 15.94
N LYS A 112 12.42 -6.53 16.68
CA LYS A 112 11.55 -5.43 16.26
C LYS A 112 12.02 -4.76 14.97
N ALA A 113 13.32 -4.61 14.76
CA ALA A 113 13.84 -4.04 13.52
C ALA A 113 13.61 -4.97 12.32
N LEU A 114 13.83 -6.28 12.49
CA LEU A 114 13.59 -7.30 11.47
C LEU A 114 12.09 -7.41 11.15
N GLU A 115 11.23 -7.41 12.16
CA GLU A 115 9.78 -7.39 11.99
C GLU A 115 9.32 -6.20 11.15
N ASN A 116 9.92 -5.01 11.36
CA ASN A 116 9.60 -3.82 10.60
C ASN A 116 10.13 -3.87 9.15
N ILE A 117 11.31 -4.47 8.91
CA ILE A 117 11.79 -4.76 7.55
C ILE A 117 10.81 -5.67 6.85
N ASN A 118 10.44 -6.78 7.51
CA ASN A 118 9.54 -7.79 6.98
C ASN A 118 8.17 -7.19 6.63
N ARG A 119 7.57 -6.42 7.54
CA ARG A 119 6.33 -5.67 7.28
C ARG A 119 6.45 -4.74 6.07
N SER A 120 7.57 -4.03 5.95
CA SER A 120 7.83 -3.18 4.78
C SER A 120 7.89 -3.98 3.48
N LEU A 121 8.56 -5.13 3.47
CA LEU A 121 8.67 -6.00 2.29
C LEU A 121 7.31 -6.59 1.89
N LEU A 122 6.44 -6.86 2.86
CA LEU A 122 5.12 -7.42 2.62
C LEU A 122 4.14 -6.40 2.04
N CYS A 123 4.08 -5.19 2.58
CA CYS A 123 3.01 -4.24 2.20
C CYS A 123 3.47 -2.97 1.52
N HIS A 124 4.75 -2.58 1.52
CA HIS A 124 5.18 -1.30 0.94
C HIS A 124 5.93 -1.53 -0.38
N HIS A 125 5.31 -1.15 -1.49
CA HIS A 125 5.80 -1.47 -2.83
C HIS A 125 5.84 -0.22 -3.72
N PHE A 126 6.62 -0.30 -4.79
CA PHE A 126 6.38 0.54 -5.95
C PHE A 126 5.30 -0.08 -6.83
N LEU A 127 4.49 0.76 -7.45
CA LEU A 127 3.59 0.40 -8.54
C LEU A 127 3.93 1.25 -9.75
N TYR A 128 4.19 0.62 -10.90
CA TYR A 128 4.49 1.33 -12.13
C TYR A 128 4.06 0.57 -13.37
N TRP A 129 4.03 1.27 -14.50
CA TRP A 129 3.81 0.63 -15.79
C TRP A 129 5.15 0.16 -16.37
N ASP A 130 5.27 -1.15 -16.60
CA ASP A 130 6.40 -1.73 -17.31
C ASP A 130 6.09 -1.74 -18.81
N GLN A 131 6.84 -0.93 -19.56
CA GLN A 131 6.64 -0.76 -21.00
C GLN A 131 7.07 -1.99 -21.81
N THR A 132 8.02 -2.78 -21.29
CA THR A 132 8.56 -3.92 -22.05
C THR A 132 7.51 -5.01 -22.23
N PRO A 133 6.84 -5.49 -21.18
CA PRO A 133 5.77 -6.44 -21.33
C PRO A 133 4.37 -5.79 -21.42
N GLY A 134 4.26 -4.48 -21.17
CA GLY A 134 3.01 -3.73 -21.30
C GLY A 134 2.00 -4.03 -20.19
N TYR A 135 2.46 -4.12 -18.94
CA TYR A 135 1.60 -4.38 -17.78
C TYR A 135 2.00 -3.60 -16.53
N PHE A 136 1.18 -3.67 -15.48
CA PHE A 136 1.56 -3.20 -14.15
C PHE A 136 2.63 -4.08 -13.54
N ALA A 137 3.71 -3.46 -13.06
CA ALA A 137 4.72 -4.12 -12.26
C ALA A 137 4.69 -3.56 -10.83
N MET A 138 4.81 -4.47 -9.88
CA MET A 138 4.96 -4.20 -8.47
C MET A 138 6.30 -4.73 -7.97
N GLU A 139 6.95 -3.99 -7.08
CA GLU A 139 8.24 -4.35 -6.50
C GLU A 139 8.32 -3.84 -5.05
N PRO A 140 8.76 -4.65 -4.07
CA PRO A 140 8.93 -4.19 -2.69
C PRO A 140 9.84 -2.97 -2.63
N TYR A 141 9.44 -1.95 -1.88
CA TYR A 141 10.07 -0.63 -1.86
C TYR A 141 11.57 -0.72 -1.50
N LEU A 142 11.92 -1.56 -0.52
CA LEU A 142 13.30 -1.80 -0.12
C LEU A 142 14.14 -2.52 -1.19
N PHE A 143 13.56 -3.49 -1.91
CA PHE A 143 14.24 -4.18 -3.01
C PHE A 143 14.50 -3.23 -4.17
N ALA A 144 13.50 -2.44 -4.55
CA ALA A 144 13.63 -1.42 -5.58
C ALA A 144 14.74 -0.42 -5.23
N ILE A 145 14.72 0.17 -4.03
CA ILE A 145 15.76 1.12 -3.58
C ILE A 145 17.14 0.49 -3.67
N ARG A 146 17.31 -0.72 -3.13
CA ARG A 146 18.58 -1.43 -3.17
C ARG A 146 19.07 -1.58 -4.62
N ARG A 147 18.19 -1.98 -5.53
CA ARG A 147 18.51 -2.20 -6.95
C ARG A 147 18.89 -0.90 -7.67
N THR A 148 18.19 0.20 -7.42
CA THR A 148 18.33 1.44 -8.20
C THR A 148 19.26 2.48 -7.58
N HIS A 149 19.40 2.51 -6.26
CA HIS A 149 20.33 3.39 -5.54
C HIS A 149 21.61 2.66 -5.15
N GLY A 150 21.56 1.36 -4.86
CA GLY A 150 22.70 0.61 -4.28
C GLY A 150 22.89 0.78 -2.77
N LEU A 151 22.24 1.79 -2.17
CA LEU A 151 22.35 2.13 -0.74
C LEU A 151 23.79 2.40 -0.26
N GLU A 152 24.62 2.97 -1.14
CA GLU A 152 26.03 3.22 -0.85
C GLU A 152 26.22 4.33 0.20
N ARG A 153 27.16 4.09 1.13
CA ARG A 153 27.40 5.01 2.25
C ARG A 153 27.74 6.44 1.83
N PRO A 154 28.62 6.70 0.84
CA PRO A 154 28.96 8.07 0.43
C PRO A 154 27.73 8.83 -0.07
N ASP A 155 26.88 8.17 -0.84
CA ASP A 155 25.67 8.75 -1.41
C ASP A 155 24.67 9.08 -0.30
N LEU A 156 24.42 8.14 0.63
CA LEU A 156 23.53 8.39 1.77
C LEU A 156 24.04 9.51 2.69
N LYS A 157 25.36 9.64 2.88
CA LYS A 157 25.95 10.76 3.62
C LYS A 157 25.71 12.09 2.91
N SER A 158 25.82 12.13 1.58
CA SER A 158 25.52 13.34 0.80
C SER A 158 24.05 13.79 0.91
N LEU A 159 23.17 12.84 1.25
CA LEU A 159 21.75 13.06 1.54
C LEU A 159 21.44 13.33 3.02
N ASN A 160 22.47 13.49 3.88
CA ASN A 160 22.34 13.66 5.33
C ASN A 160 21.60 12.51 6.03
N ILE A 161 21.83 11.27 5.57
CA ILE A 161 21.25 10.05 6.16
C ILE A 161 22.34 9.30 6.93
N GLY A 162 22.10 9.05 8.23
CA GLY A 162 22.98 8.24 9.06
C GLY A 162 23.03 6.78 8.58
N CYS A 163 24.20 6.34 8.11
CA CYS A 163 24.38 5.06 7.40
C CYS A 163 25.55 4.21 7.91
N LYS A 164 25.98 4.39 9.18
CA LYS A 164 27.14 3.68 9.77
C LYS A 164 27.07 2.15 9.62
N PHE A 165 25.86 1.59 9.66
CA PHE A 165 25.59 0.15 9.66
C PHE A 165 24.77 -0.29 8.44
N ILE A 166 24.74 0.51 7.36
CA ILE A 166 23.90 0.20 6.20
C ILE A 166 24.30 -1.09 5.48
N GLU A 167 25.59 -1.42 5.43
CA GLU A 167 26.06 -2.69 4.81
C GLU A 167 25.50 -3.92 5.53
N GLN A 168 25.50 -3.92 6.87
CA GLN A 168 24.86 -5.00 7.63
C GLN A 168 23.35 -5.04 7.37
N GLY A 169 22.70 -3.87 7.22
CA GLY A 169 21.30 -3.79 6.80
C GLY A 169 21.05 -4.35 5.38
N LYS A 170 21.99 -4.15 4.44
CA LYS A 170 21.94 -4.71 3.07
C LYS A 170 22.01 -6.23 3.10
N LEU A 171 22.89 -6.81 3.91
CA LEU A 171 22.98 -8.26 4.09
C LEU A 171 21.68 -8.85 4.65
N ILE A 172 21.09 -8.21 5.66
CA ILE A 172 19.76 -8.61 6.19
C ILE A 172 18.71 -8.62 5.07
N LEU A 173 18.76 -7.62 4.17
CA LEU A 173 17.84 -7.55 3.04
C LEU A 173 18.09 -8.66 2.00
N GLU A 174 19.33 -9.14 1.83
CA GLU A 174 19.71 -10.24 0.92
C GLU A 174 19.20 -11.61 1.38
N GLU A 175 18.99 -11.77 2.69
CA GLU A 175 18.36 -12.97 3.24
C GLU A 175 16.86 -13.08 2.89
N ASN A 176 16.31 -12.15 2.10
CA ASN A 176 14.92 -12.16 1.68
C ASN A 176 14.83 -12.10 0.16
N CYS A 177 13.85 -12.81 -0.41
CA CYS A 177 13.53 -12.69 -1.83
C CYS A 177 12.02 -12.82 -2.07
N LEU A 178 11.57 -12.44 -3.27
CA LEU A 178 10.22 -12.76 -3.73
C LEU A 178 10.22 -14.08 -4.49
N GLY A 179 9.33 -14.97 -4.11
CA GLY A 179 9.14 -16.26 -4.77
C GLY A 179 7.80 -16.32 -5.50
N LEU A 180 7.83 -16.72 -6.77
CA LEU A 180 6.66 -17.17 -7.52
C LEU A 180 6.52 -18.68 -7.36
N THR A 181 5.40 -19.12 -6.80
CA THR A 181 5.10 -20.54 -6.58
C THR A 181 4.98 -21.25 -7.92
N LYS A 182 5.73 -22.34 -8.12
CA LYS A 182 5.60 -23.18 -9.31
C LYS A 182 4.50 -24.22 -9.08
N PRO A 183 3.63 -24.50 -10.08
CA PRO A 183 2.76 -25.67 -10.02
C PRO A 183 3.62 -26.92 -9.87
N SER A 184 3.40 -27.71 -8.83
CA SER A 184 4.15 -28.95 -8.62
C SER A 184 3.75 -29.96 -9.70
N ILE A 185 4.58 -30.11 -10.73
CA ILE A 185 4.27 -31.03 -11.84
C ILE A 185 4.44 -32.49 -11.40
N THR A 186 5.27 -32.82 -10.40
CA THR A 186 5.41 -34.18 -9.83
C THR A 186 6.55 -34.19 -8.82
N THR A 187 6.34 -34.65 -7.58
CA THR A 187 7.31 -35.28 -6.64
C THR A 187 6.59 -35.44 -5.29
N ILE A 188 6.01 -36.60 -4.94
CA ILE A 188 6.57 -37.72 -4.14
C ILE A 188 7.09 -37.34 -2.73
N ASN A 189 7.35 -36.06 -2.40
CA ASN A 189 7.64 -35.63 -1.02
C ASN A 189 6.85 -34.34 -0.71
N ASP A 190 5.85 -34.46 0.16
CA ASP A 190 4.71 -33.52 0.32
C ASP A 190 5.01 -32.12 0.91
N ASP A 191 6.25 -31.73 1.19
CA ASP A 191 6.52 -30.51 1.97
C ASP A 191 7.41 -29.44 1.30
N ALA A 192 7.98 -29.70 0.12
CA ALA A 192 8.88 -28.72 -0.53
C ALA A 192 8.12 -27.81 -1.51
N ILE A 193 7.91 -26.54 -1.15
CA ILE A 193 7.38 -25.54 -2.09
C ILE A 193 8.48 -25.15 -3.09
N LEU A 194 8.30 -25.51 -4.36
CA LEU A 194 9.16 -25.04 -5.44
C LEU A 194 8.77 -23.63 -5.85
N PHE A 195 9.78 -22.76 -5.98
CA PHE A 195 9.57 -21.38 -6.40
C PHE A 195 10.58 -20.92 -7.44
N GLU A 196 10.21 -19.87 -8.16
CA GLU A 196 11.11 -19.04 -8.95
C GLU A 196 11.36 -17.74 -8.20
N GLU A 197 12.62 -17.37 -8.02
CA GLU A 197 12.92 -16.02 -7.54
C GLU A 197 12.57 -15.01 -8.62
N ILE A 198 11.73 -14.04 -8.25
CA ILE A 198 11.28 -12.97 -9.14
C ILE A 198 11.63 -11.61 -8.54
N LYS A 199 11.81 -10.60 -9.40
CA LYS A 199 12.11 -9.22 -8.96
C LYS A 199 10.86 -8.39 -8.83
N THR A 200 9.95 -8.58 -9.78
CA THR A 200 8.70 -7.85 -9.91
C THR A 200 7.58 -8.84 -10.08
N TYR A 201 6.37 -8.44 -9.74
CA TYR A 201 5.17 -9.23 -9.93
C TYR A 201 4.02 -8.35 -10.42
N VAL A 202 2.98 -8.98 -10.96
CA VAL A 202 1.78 -8.28 -11.43
C VAL A 202 0.64 -8.40 -10.42
N PRO A 203 -0.34 -7.48 -10.42
CA PRO A 203 -1.44 -7.51 -9.45
C PRO A 203 -2.20 -8.85 -9.38
N ASP A 204 -2.38 -9.52 -10.53
CA ASP A 204 -3.03 -10.83 -10.61
C ASP A 204 -2.32 -11.93 -9.79
N MET A 205 -1.00 -11.81 -9.59
CA MET A 205 -0.23 -12.78 -8.80
C MET A 205 -0.51 -12.68 -7.29
N ILE A 206 -0.84 -11.48 -6.77
CA ILE A 206 -1.28 -11.32 -5.36
C ILE A 206 -2.60 -12.08 -5.18
N LYS A 207 -3.54 -11.82 -6.08
CA LYS A 207 -4.89 -12.37 -6.06
C LYS A 207 -4.90 -13.88 -6.17
N ALA A 208 -4.10 -14.43 -7.09
CA ALA A 208 -3.89 -15.87 -7.22
C ALA A 208 -3.08 -16.49 -6.06
N LYS A 209 -2.61 -15.68 -5.10
CA LYS A 209 -1.72 -16.08 -4.00
C LYS A 209 -0.47 -16.81 -4.50
N ALA A 210 -0.03 -16.47 -5.70
CA ALA A 210 1.08 -17.12 -6.40
C ALA A 210 2.43 -16.56 -5.97
N VAL A 211 2.49 -15.27 -5.59
CA VAL A 211 3.69 -14.61 -5.10
C VAL A 211 3.75 -14.60 -3.57
N ARG A 212 4.95 -14.82 -3.03
CA ARG A 212 5.24 -14.81 -1.58
C ARG A 212 6.56 -14.12 -1.31
N LEU A 213 6.69 -13.54 -0.12
CA LEU A 213 7.98 -13.19 0.45
C LEU A 213 8.59 -14.46 1.07
N ILE A 214 9.83 -14.73 0.72
CA ILE A 214 10.65 -15.82 1.27
C ILE A 214 11.67 -15.18 2.19
N SER A 215 11.53 -15.40 3.50
CA SER A 215 12.43 -14.82 4.48
C SER A 215 13.36 -15.88 5.06
N GLY A 216 14.66 -15.70 4.85
CA GLY A 216 15.73 -16.37 5.59
C GLY A 216 15.92 -15.82 7.00
N LEU A 217 15.22 -14.73 7.36
CA LEU A 217 15.22 -14.14 8.70
C LEU A 217 14.32 -14.94 9.63
N ASN A 218 14.73 -16.15 9.97
CA ASN A 218 13.95 -17.01 10.85
C ASN A 218 14.09 -16.53 12.30
N LEU A 219 13.11 -15.77 12.80
CA LEU A 219 13.13 -15.18 14.14
C LEU A 219 13.04 -16.24 15.26
N ASN A 220 12.57 -17.47 15.00
CA ASN A 220 12.26 -18.43 16.06
C ASN A 220 12.61 -19.92 15.83
N SER A 221 13.16 -20.34 14.69
CA SER A 221 13.51 -21.77 14.52
C SER A 221 14.57 -21.98 13.47
N GLY A 222 15.63 -22.71 13.80
CA GLY A 222 16.69 -23.09 12.84
C GLY A 222 16.26 -24.10 11.77
N LYS A 223 15.03 -24.02 11.24
CA LYS A 223 14.49 -24.90 10.22
C LYS A 223 13.55 -24.12 9.30
N ASP A 224 13.93 -24.09 8.01
CA ASP A 224 13.21 -23.68 6.80
C ASP A 224 12.83 -22.20 6.62
N PRO A 225 13.04 -21.62 5.41
CA PRO A 225 12.66 -20.23 5.13
C PRO A 225 11.15 -20.00 5.36
N ASP A 226 10.79 -18.83 5.88
CA ASP A 226 9.41 -18.47 6.15
C ASP A 226 8.72 -17.95 4.89
N TRP A 227 7.52 -18.47 4.61
CA TRP A 227 6.77 -18.23 3.38
C TRP A 227 5.55 -17.36 3.67
N GLN A 228 5.63 -16.09 3.33
CA GLN A 228 4.64 -15.12 3.76
C GLN A 228 3.89 -14.53 2.56
N TYR A 229 2.55 -14.54 2.63
CA TYR A 229 1.72 -13.86 1.64
C TYR A 229 1.93 -12.35 1.71
N LEU A 230 2.03 -11.70 0.55
CA LEU A 230 2.17 -10.24 0.47
C LEU A 230 0.92 -9.52 1.01
N GLY A 231 1.13 -8.30 1.48
CA GLY A 231 0.14 -7.47 2.15
C GLY A 231 -0.03 -7.83 3.63
N LEU A 232 -0.40 -6.85 4.45
CA LEU A 232 -0.55 -7.02 5.89
C LEU A 232 -2.02 -7.05 6.30
N LYS A 233 -2.34 -7.81 7.35
CA LYS A 233 -3.61 -7.68 8.05
C LYS A 233 -3.69 -6.32 8.73
N VAL A 234 -4.91 -5.84 8.99
CA VAL A 234 -5.18 -4.49 9.51
C VAL A 234 -4.37 -4.11 10.76
N ASP A 235 -4.14 -5.04 11.68
CA ASP A 235 -3.42 -4.76 12.93
C ASP A 235 -1.91 -4.60 12.70
N ASP A 236 -1.32 -5.49 11.89
CA ASP A 236 0.08 -5.41 11.49
C ASP A 236 0.35 -4.19 10.59
N PHE A 237 -0.60 -3.88 9.71
CA PHE A 237 -0.55 -2.71 8.84
C PHE A 237 -0.55 -1.41 9.65
N GLN A 238 -1.45 -1.28 10.64
CA GLN A 238 -1.47 -0.10 11.51
C GLN A 238 -0.17 0.03 12.32
N SER A 239 0.36 -1.08 12.83
CA SER A 239 1.64 -1.10 13.55
C SER A 239 2.79 -0.62 12.65
N TYR A 240 2.80 -1.05 11.38
CA TYR A 240 3.75 -0.59 10.38
C TYR A 240 3.59 0.91 10.09
N VAL A 241 2.37 1.39 9.82
CA VAL A 241 2.08 2.80 9.55
C VAL A 241 2.55 3.68 10.72
N ASN A 242 2.24 3.30 11.97
CA ASN A 242 2.69 4.02 13.16
C ASN A 242 4.23 4.09 13.22
N THR A 243 4.89 2.97 12.91
CA THR A 243 6.35 2.90 12.85
C THR A 243 6.93 3.79 11.77
N VAL A 244 6.34 3.85 10.57
CA VAL A 244 6.83 4.73 9.49
C VAL A 244 6.58 6.21 9.83
N CYS A 245 5.41 6.52 10.38
CA CYS A 245 5.00 7.87 10.74
C CYS A 245 5.59 8.41 12.06
N SER A 246 6.34 7.61 12.83
CA SER A 246 6.80 7.99 14.19
C SER A 246 5.65 8.35 15.13
N ASP A 247 4.56 7.59 15.07
CA ASP A 247 3.33 7.85 15.84
C ASP A 247 2.66 9.22 15.55
N LEU A 248 3.10 9.90 14.49
CA LEU A 248 2.43 11.11 14.00
C LEU A 248 1.18 10.74 13.22
N ASN A 249 0.17 11.58 13.40
CA ASN A 249 -1.16 11.40 12.85
C ASN A 249 -1.41 12.41 11.76
N TYR A 250 -1.74 11.93 10.57
CA TYR A 250 -1.95 12.77 9.40
C TYR A 250 -3.38 12.61 8.90
N THR A 251 -3.98 13.72 8.47
CA THR A 251 -5.26 13.71 7.77
C THR A 251 -5.01 13.36 6.31
N THR A 252 -5.73 12.37 5.81
CA THR A 252 -5.76 11.91 4.43
C THR A 252 -7.15 12.18 3.87
N ASN A 253 -7.21 12.70 2.65
CA ASN A 253 -8.44 12.78 1.89
C ASN A 253 -8.62 11.45 1.14
N CYS A 254 -9.71 10.73 1.42
CA CYS A 254 -10.07 9.50 0.75
C CYS A 254 -11.20 9.79 -0.24
N ILE A 255 -11.12 9.19 -1.43
CA ILE A 255 -12.28 9.07 -2.33
C ILE A 255 -12.80 7.65 -2.20
N VAL A 256 -14.03 7.50 -1.71
CA VAL A 256 -14.68 6.21 -1.50
C VAL A 256 -15.71 6.00 -2.59
N LEU A 257 -15.62 4.88 -3.30
CA LEU A 257 -16.62 4.45 -4.27
C LEU A 257 -17.54 3.42 -3.61
N SER A 258 -18.84 3.71 -3.56
CA SER A 258 -19.83 2.75 -3.08
C SER A 258 -20.06 1.63 -4.09
N SER A 259 -20.61 0.50 -3.62
CA SER A 259 -21.08 -0.60 -4.47
C SER A 259 -22.14 -0.18 -5.50
N SER A 260 -22.82 0.96 -5.29
CA SER A 260 -23.74 1.55 -6.27
C SER A 260 -23.07 2.44 -7.34
N GLY A 261 -21.74 2.54 -7.33
CA GLY A 261 -20.99 3.41 -8.24
C GLY A 261 -20.97 4.90 -7.85
N LYS A 262 -21.45 5.28 -6.65
CA LYS A 262 -21.37 6.66 -6.15
C LYS A 262 -20.03 6.94 -5.47
N LEU A 263 -19.42 8.07 -5.83
CA LEU A 263 -18.19 8.58 -5.23
C LEU A 263 -18.49 9.53 -4.06
N PHE A 264 -17.74 9.41 -2.97
CA PHE A 264 -17.79 10.30 -1.82
C PHE A 264 -16.37 10.67 -1.40
N ALA A 265 -16.12 11.94 -1.10
CA ALA A 265 -14.90 12.35 -0.43
C ALA A 265 -15.06 12.20 1.09
N HIS A 266 -14.08 11.59 1.75
CA HIS A 266 -14.06 11.42 3.20
C HIS A 266 -12.68 11.77 3.74
N VAL A 267 -12.60 12.53 4.83
CA VAL A 267 -11.31 12.87 5.47
C VAL A 267 -11.10 11.92 6.63
N VAL A 268 -9.98 11.19 6.60
CA VAL A 268 -9.64 10.17 7.60
C VAL A 268 -8.28 10.48 8.19
N ASN A 269 -8.07 10.16 9.46
CA ASN A 269 -6.74 10.26 10.06
C ASN A 269 -6.00 8.92 9.89
N THR A 270 -4.67 8.93 9.75
CA THR A 270 -3.85 7.71 9.65
C THR A 270 -4.01 6.76 10.84
N LYS A 271 -4.39 7.25 12.03
CA LYS A 271 -4.74 6.40 13.18
C LYS A 271 -6.09 5.67 13.04
N ASP A 272 -6.97 6.22 12.20
CA ASP A 272 -8.36 5.77 12.02
C ASP A 272 -8.52 4.93 10.74
N LEU A 273 -7.43 4.63 10.02
CA LEU A 273 -7.45 3.77 8.82
C LEU A 273 -8.05 2.39 9.14
N LYS A 274 -7.74 1.84 10.31
CA LYS A 274 -8.36 0.61 10.83
C LYS A 274 -9.88 0.71 10.95
N VAL A 275 -10.43 1.88 11.30
CA VAL A 275 -11.89 2.10 11.37
C VAL A 275 -12.49 2.11 9.98
N LEU A 276 -11.84 2.77 9.01
CA LEU A 276 -12.28 2.79 7.61
C LEU A 276 -12.26 1.38 7.01
N ALA A 277 -11.14 0.65 7.14
CA ALA A 277 -10.97 -0.70 6.65
C ALA A 277 -12.06 -1.64 7.23
N ARG A 278 -12.33 -1.52 8.54
CA ARG A 278 -13.40 -2.29 9.20
C ARG A 278 -14.80 -1.88 8.76
N ALA A 279 -15.08 -0.58 8.66
CA ALA A 279 -16.41 -0.10 8.24
C ALA A 279 -16.76 -0.57 6.82
N ILE A 280 -15.74 -0.71 5.96
CA ILE A 280 -15.91 -1.28 4.63
C ILE A 280 -16.08 -2.80 4.74
N SER A 281 -15.25 -3.49 5.54
CA SER A 281 -15.31 -4.95 5.74
C SER A 281 -16.61 -5.47 6.40
N VAL A 282 -17.21 -4.72 7.33
CA VAL A 282 -18.41 -5.15 8.10
C VAL A 282 -19.64 -5.35 7.22
N LYS A 283 -19.70 -4.77 6.02
CA LYS A 283 -20.80 -5.02 5.07
C LYS A 283 -20.66 -6.34 4.29
N PHE A 284 -19.54 -7.06 4.43
CA PHE A 284 -19.29 -8.29 3.68
C PHE A 284 -19.70 -9.57 4.43
N ASP A 285 -19.77 -9.52 5.77
CA ASP A 285 -20.08 -10.69 6.61
C ASP A 285 -21.60 -10.92 6.82
N ASP A 286 -22.43 -9.93 6.52
CA ASP A 286 -23.89 -10.01 6.75
C ASP A 286 -24.67 -10.70 5.61
N SER A 287 -23.99 -11.21 4.58
CA SER A 287 -24.61 -12.02 3.51
C SER A 287 -24.87 -13.48 3.91
N SER A 288 -24.37 -13.93 5.07
CA SER A 288 -24.48 -15.32 5.54
C SER A 288 -25.56 -15.56 6.60
N LYS A 289 -26.28 -14.53 7.06
CA LYS A 289 -27.34 -14.70 8.08
C LYS A 289 -28.72 -14.81 7.43
N PRO A 290 -29.48 -15.89 7.71
CA PRO A 290 -30.89 -15.95 7.33
C PRO A 290 -31.63 -14.78 7.98
N ILE A 291 -32.31 -13.97 7.17
CA ILE A 291 -33.18 -12.89 7.65
C ILE A 291 -34.18 -13.49 8.64
N PRO A 292 -34.18 -13.09 9.94
CA PRO A 292 -35.21 -13.52 10.87
C PRO A 292 -36.54 -12.93 10.40
N LYS A 293 -37.51 -13.81 10.08
CA LYS A 293 -38.88 -13.38 9.79
C LYS A 293 -39.51 -12.80 11.06
N GLY A 294 -39.58 -11.47 11.15
CA GLY A 294 -40.40 -10.72 12.12
C GLY A 294 -39.62 -9.58 12.77
N LYS A 295 -40.12 -8.35 12.94
CA LYS A 295 -41.46 -7.76 12.86
C LYS A 295 -41.36 -6.45 12.07
N LYS A 296 -42.40 -6.11 11.30
CA LYS A 296 -42.54 -4.81 10.62
C LYS A 296 -42.51 -3.67 11.66
N GLN A 297 -41.39 -2.96 11.76
CA GLN A 297 -41.33 -1.68 12.46
C GLN A 297 -41.80 -0.61 11.46
N LYS A 298 -42.98 -0.03 11.72
CA LYS A 298 -43.56 1.05 10.90
C LYS A 298 -42.62 2.27 10.95
N LEU A 299 -41.87 2.51 9.87
CA LEU A 299 -41.27 3.82 9.63
C LEU A 299 -42.41 4.83 9.42
N ARG A 300 -42.53 5.79 10.33
CA ARG A 300 -43.38 6.98 10.14
C ARG A 300 -42.74 7.86 9.07
N ILE A 301 -43.26 7.79 7.85
CA ILE A 301 -43.00 8.78 6.82
C ILE A 301 -43.81 10.03 7.18
N ALA A 302 -43.12 11.13 7.50
CA ALA A 302 -43.74 12.43 7.67
C ALA A 302 -44.07 13.01 6.29
N ASN A 303 -45.32 12.86 5.85
CA ASN A 303 -45.86 13.59 4.72
C ASN A 303 -46.06 15.06 5.12
N ARG A 304 -45.25 15.97 4.57
CA ARG A 304 -45.62 17.38 4.43
C ARG A 304 -46.00 17.64 2.98
N ARG A 305 -47.31 17.55 2.69
CA ARG A 305 -47.97 18.32 1.64
C ARG A 305 -48.83 19.37 2.34
N GLY A 306 -48.61 20.62 1.97
CA GLY A 306 -49.49 21.73 2.22
C GLY A 306 -49.49 22.59 0.97
N ASP A 307 -50.58 22.49 0.22
CA ASP A 307 -50.86 23.23 -1.00
C ASP A 307 -50.93 24.74 -0.75
N SER A 308 -50.43 25.53 -1.71
CA SER A 308 -51.11 26.75 -2.15
C SER A 308 -50.61 27.18 -3.52
N LEU A 309 -51.39 26.85 -4.55
CA LEU A 309 -51.39 27.53 -5.85
C LEU A 309 -52.00 28.94 -5.70
N LYS A 310 -51.35 29.95 -6.31
CA LYS A 310 -51.93 31.00 -7.18
C LYS A 310 -51.08 32.29 -7.14
N ASN A 311 -50.35 32.58 -8.22
CA ASN A 311 -50.69 33.69 -9.11
C ASN A 311 -49.66 33.86 -10.22
N SER A 312 -50.19 33.90 -11.44
CA SER A 312 -49.54 34.14 -12.72
C SER A 312 -49.12 35.60 -12.91
N LYS A 313 -47.90 35.86 -13.39
CA LYS A 313 -47.61 36.95 -14.35
C LYS A 313 -46.50 36.51 -15.32
N LYS A 314 -46.82 36.53 -16.61
CA LYS A 314 -45.89 36.31 -17.75
C LYS A 314 -44.92 37.49 -17.89
N PRO A 315 -43.66 37.27 -18.30
CA PRO A 315 -42.88 38.28 -19.00
C PRO A 315 -42.93 38.08 -20.53
N ALA A 316 -42.84 39.21 -21.24
CA ALA A 316 -42.91 39.38 -22.69
C ALA A 316 -41.64 38.90 -23.43
N PRO A 317 -41.70 38.65 -24.76
CA PRO A 317 -40.57 38.15 -25.54
C PRO A 317 -39.54 39.24 -25.83
N ALA A 318 -38.26 38.88 -25.74
CA ALA A 318 -37.14 39.72 -26.16
C ALA A 318 -37.10 39.83 -27.70
N LYS A 319 -37.07 41.08 -28.19
CA LYS A 319 -36.82 41.39 -29.59
C LYS A 319 -35.31 41.29 -29.86
N PHE A 320 -34.95 40.56 -30.91
CA PHE A 320 -33.66 40.69 -31.58
C PHE A 320 -33.69 41.94 -32.48
N SER A 321 -32.65 42.75 -32.41
CA SER A 321 -32.28 43.69 -33.48
C SER A 321 -30.88 43.34 -33.98
N THR A 322 -30.78 43.31 -35.30
CA THR A 322 -29.59 43.22 -36.15
C THR A 322 -28.47 44.17 -35.76
#